data_AF-A0A6G8Q8M4-F1
#
_entry.id   AF-A0A6G8Q8M4-F1
#
_cell.length_a   1.000
_cell.length_b   1.000
_cell.length_c   1.000
_cell.angle_alpha   90.00
_cell.angle_beta   90.00
_cell.angle_gamma   90.00
#
_symmetry.space_group_name_H-M   'P 1'
#
loop_
_entity.id
_entity.type
_entity.pdbx_description
1 polymer ?
#
loop_
_entity_poly.entity_id
_entity_poly.type
_entity_poly.pdbx_seq_one_letter_code
_entity_poly.pdbx_strand_id
1 'polypeptide(L)'
;MRKIHNFQQSLKKSKDLEDSPFWFDLYKKRFPGLVSAEPITEDGWAQRAGIDRLLILSDGSIVKVDEKVRQKDYGDFLLEYHSSYERKTPGWISKDLNCDFVSYVVVPAKKCYLLHFQLLRHTWEANHKAWIAQYPRIEAKNDGYTTVSVAVPRKEVWRALKEAMVITWEGDPFAEPSRPNEAIAPDEEIPAATNSRKDQ
;
A
#
# COMPACT_ATOMS: atom_id res chain seq x y z
N MET A 1 -1.78 -21.37 -29.82
CA MET A 1 -3.19 -20.92 -29.88
C MET A 1 -3.40 -19.77 -28.91
N ARG A 2 -3.88 -18.61 -29.36
CA ARG A 2 -4.16 -17.44 -28.50
C ARG A 2 -5.42 -17.70 -27.68
N LYS A 3 -5.31 -17.70 -26.36
CA LYS A 3 -6.46 -17.76 -25.45
C LYS A 3 -6.98 -16.33 -25.28
N ILE A 4 -8.05 -15.98 -26.00
CA ILE A 4 -8.79 -14.75 -25.73
C ILE A 4 -9.50 -14.97 -24.39
N HIS A 5 -9.22 -14.12 -23.41
CA HIS A 5 -9.87 -14.20 -22.11
C HIS A 5 -11.27 -13.58 -22.25
N ASN A 6 -12.31 -14.38 -22.04
CA ASN A 6 -13.67 -13.83 -21.97
C ASN A 6 -13.82 -13.12 -20.62
N PHE A 7 -13.86 -11.79 -20.67
CA PHE A 7 -14.05 -10.93 -19.51
C PHE A 7 -15.31 -11.31 -18.72
N GLN A 8 -16.44 -11.60 -19.40
CA GLN A 8 -17.70 -11.99 -18.78
C GLN A 8 -17.59 -13.32 -18.01
N GLN A 9 -16.82 -14.29 -18.51
CA GLN A 9 -16.59 -15.54 -17.79
C GLN A 9 -15.69 -15.36 -16.56
N SER A 10 -14.70 -14.46 -16.64
CA SER A 10 -13.83 -14.13 -15.51
C SER A 10 -14.60 -13.34 -14.45
N LEU A 11 -15.44 -12.41 -14.89
CA LEU A 11 -16.36 -11.62 -14.06
C LEU A 11 -17.39 -12.51 -13.36
N LYS A 12 -18.01 -13.46 -14.07
CA LYS A 12 -18.97 -14.40 -13.48
C LYS A 12 -18.35 -15.23 -12.35
N LYS A 13 -17.15 -15.76 -12.55
CA LYS A 13 -16.41 -16.49 -11.50
C LYS A 13 -16.05 -15.60 -10.31
N SER A 14 -15.77 -14.32 -10.56
CA SER A 14 -15.56 -13.34 -9.49
C SER A 14 -16.83 -13.11 -8.68
N LYS A 15 -17.98 -12.95 -9.37
CA LYS A 15 -19.30 -12.77 -8.74
C LYS A 15 -19.73 -13.98 -7.92
N ASP A 16 -19.52 -15.19 -8.43
CA ASP A 16 -19.83 -16.43 -7.68
C ASP A 16 -18.98 -16.56 -6.39
N LEU A 17 -17.82 -15.89 -6.33
CA LEU A 17 -16.97 -15.84 -5.14
C LEU A 17 -17.30 -14.66 -4.21
N GLU A 18 -17.89 -13.58 -4.72
CA GLU A 18 -18.13 -12.31 -4.02
C GLU A 18 -18.98 -12.48 -2.76
N ASP A 19 -20.07 -13.25 -2.86
CA ASP A 19 -20.99 -13.58 -1.75
C ASP A 19 -20.63 -14.87 -1.01
N SER A 20 -19.47 -15.46 -1.29
CA SER A 20 -19.10 -16.75 -0.72
C SER A 20 -18.75 -16.65 0.77
N PRO A 21 -19.25 -17.56 1.64
CA PRO A 21 -18.80 -17.68 3.03
C PRO A 21 -17.28 -17.91 3.17
N PHE A 22 -16.64 -18.38 2.09
CA PHE A 22 -15.19 -18.54 1.98
C PHE A 22 -14.41 -17.31 2.48
N TRP A 23 -14.84 -16.10 2.13
CA TRP A 23 -14.10 -14.89 2.50
C TRP A 23 -14.15 -14.61 3.99
N PHE A 24 -15.33 -14.72 4.60
CA PHE A 24 -15.47 -14.55 6.04
C PHE A 24 -14.60 -15.58 6.79
N ASP A 25 -14.68 -16.86 6.41
CA ASP A 25 -13.89 -17.93 7.02
C ASP A 25 -12.38 -17.75 6.82
N LEU A 26 -11.98 -17.20 5.68
CA LEU A 26 -10.58 -16.89 5.38
C LEU A 26 -10.06 -15.75 6.27
N TYR A 27 -10.78 -14.63 6.33
CA TYR A 27 -10.35 -13.46 7.09
C TYR A 27 -10.40 -13.70 8.60
N LYS A 28 -11.37 -14.46 9.09
CA LYS A 28 -11.47 -14.84 10.52
C LYS A 28 -10.21 -15.54 11.04
N LYS A 29 -9.45 -16.23 10.17
CA LYS A 29 -8.17 -16.86 10.54
C LYS A 29 -7.06 -15.86 10.84
N ARG A 30 -7.13 -14.63 10.30
CA ARG A 30 -6.10 -13.61 10.49
C ARG A 30 -6.54 -12.44 11.37
N PHE A 31 -7.83 -12.17 11.43
CA PHE A 31 -8.42 -11.08 12.21
C PHE A 31 -9.23 -11.65 13.38
N PRO A 32 -8.64 -11.84 14.58
CA PRO A 32 -9.30 -12.50 15.70
C PRO A 32 -10.58 -11.80 16.19
N GLY A 33 -10.68 -10.48 15.99
CA GLY A 33 -11.84 -9.68 16.34
C GLY A 33 -12.86 -9.52 15.22
N LEU A 34 -12.78 -10.28 14.11
CA LEU A 34 -13.70 -10.13 12.98
C LEU A 34 -15.15 -10.43 13.40
N VAL A 35 -16.01 -9.42 13.28
CA VAL A 35 -17.46 -9.52 13.54
C VAL A 35 -18.20 -9.79 12.23
N SER A 36 -17.90 -9.04 11.17
CA SER A 36 -18.53 -9.22 9.86
C SER A 36 -17.60 -8.84 8.70
N ALA A 37 -17.93 -9.30 7.49
CA ALA A 37 -17.10 -9.15 6.30
C ALA A 37 -17.98 -8.83 5.07
N GLU A 38 -18.40 -7.57 4.99
CA GLU A 38 -19.42 -7.09 4.04
C GLU A 38 -18.85 -6.84 2.64
N PRO A 39 -19.34 -7.53 1.60
CA PRO A 39 -18.94 -7.23 0.22
C PRO A 39 -19.48 -5.87 -0.23
N ILE A 40 -18.70 -5.15 -1.03
CA ILE A 40 -19.14 -3.94 -1.72
C ILE A 40 -19.54 -4.32 -3.14
N THR A 41 -20.83 -4.50 -3.37
CA THR A 41 -21.37 -5.06 -4.62
C THR A 41 -21.86 -4.00 -5.62
N GLU A 42 -22.14 -2.79 -5.15
CA GLU A 42 -22.58 -1.68 -6.01
C GLU A 42 -21.39 -1.02 -6.73
N ASP A 43 -21.51 -0.83 -8.05
CA ASP A 43 -20.57 -0.01 -8.82
C ASP A 43 -20.69 1.45 -8.40
N GLY A 44 -19.79 1.83 -7.52
CA GLY A 44 -19.72 3.16 -6.92
C GLY A 44 -18.30 3.61 -6.68
N TRP A 45 -18.16 4.71 -5.93
CA TRP A 45 -16.86 5.27 -5.59
C TRP A 45 -15.95 4.24 -4.89
N ALA A 46 -16.53 3.36 -4.07
CA ALA A 46 -15.79 2.39 -3.26
C ALA A 46 -15.08 1.34 -4.10
N GLN A 47 -15.78 0.70 -5.05
CA GLN A 47 -15.16 -0.24 -5.99
C GLN A 47 -14.10 0.44 -6.86
N ARG A 48 -14.35 1.67 -7.32
CA ARG A 48 -13.38 2.45 -8.11
C ARG A 48 -12.13 2.81 -7.31
N ALA A 49 -12.27 2.93 -5.99
CA ALA A 49 -11.19 3.11 -5.04
C ALA A 49 -10.54 1.78 -4.60
N GLY A 50 -10.91 0.64 -5.20
CA GLY A 50 -10.33 -0.68 -4.88
C GLY A 50 -10.78 -1.23 -3.54
N ILE A 51 -12.03 -0.99 -3.13
CA ILE A 51 -12.61 -1.61 -1.93
C ILE A 51 -13.62 -2.64 -2.41
N ASP A 52 -13.26 -3.91 -2.29
CA ASP A 52 -14.16 -5.04 -2.58
C ASP A 52 -14.88 -5.51 -1.32
N ARG A 53 -14.27 -5.32 -0.13
CA ARG A 53 -14.85 -5.76 1.14
C ARG A 53 -14.50 -4.86 2.32
N LEU A 54 -15.44 -4.72 3.25
CA LEU A 54 -15.24 -4.11 4.57
C LEU A 54 -15.24 -5.19 5.65
N LEU A 55 -14.17 -5.27 6.43
CA LEU A 55 -14.08 -6.12 7.60
C LEU A 55 -14.35 -5.28 8.84
N ILE A 56 -15.43 -5.60 9.57
CA ILE A 56 -15.80 -4.89 10.80
C ILE A 56 -15.25 -5.70 11.97
N LEU A 57 -14.39 -5.07 12.78
CA LEU A 57 -13.79 -5.67 13.96
C LEU A 57 -14.57 -5.30 15.24
N SER A 58 -14.42 -6.12 16.28
CA SER A 58 -15.14 -5.97 17.56
C SER A 58 -14.77 -4.71 18.35
N ASP A 59 -13.62 -4.10 18.04
CA ASP A 59 -13.18 -2.82 18.60
C ASP A 59 -13.76 -1.61 17.84
N GLY A 60 -14.57 -1.85 16.80
CA GLY A 60 -15.13 -0.82 15.93
C GLY A 60 -14.24 -0.43 14.75
N SER A 61 -13.03 -0.99 14.64
CA SER A 61 -12.13 -0.74 13.51
C SER A 61 -12.71 -1.34 12.22
N ILE A 62 -12.49 -0.64 11.10
CA ILE A 62 -12.87 -1.10 9.76
C ILE A 62 -11.60 -1.33 8.95
N VAL A 63 -11.43 -2.55 8.42
CA VAL A 63 -10.36 -2.88 7.48
C VAL A 63 -10.94 -3.02 6.08
N LYS A 64 -10.41 -2.25 5.13
CA LYS A 64 -10.83 -2.23 3.72
C LYS A 64 -9.93 -3.16 2.91
N VAL A 65 -10.52 -4.04 2.12
CA VAL A 65 -9.78 -5.07 1.37
C VAL A 65 -10.11 -5.02 -0.12
N ASP A 66 -9.08 -5.10 -0.94
CA ASP A 66 -9.15 -5.37 -2.38
C ASP A 66 -8.85 -6.86 -2.62
N GLU A 67 -9.71 -7.58 -3.34
CA GLU A 67 -9.65 -9.03 -3.51
C GLU A 67 -9.09 -9.39 -4.89
N LYS A 68 -8.07 -10.25 -4.90
CA LYS A 68 -7.41 -10.70 -6.13
C LYS A 68 -7.29 -12.22 -6.11
N VAL A 69 -7.96 -12.89 -7.04
CA VAL A 69 -8.00 -14.35 -7.10
C VAL A 69 -7.19 -14.88 -8.29
N ARG A 70 -6.28 -15.81 -8.01
CA ARG A 70 -5.42 -16.48 -8.97
C ARG A 70 -5.77 -17.96 -9.05
N GLN A 71 -6.18 -18.40 -10.24
CA GLN A 71 -6.65 -19.77 -10.51
C GLN A 71 -5.53 -20.79 -10.77
N LYS A 72 -4.28 -20.33 -10.87
CA LYS A 72 -3.08 -21.17 -11.03
C LYS A 72 -1.96 -20.60 -10.19
N ASP A 73 -1.20 -21.46 -9.52
CA ASP A 73 0.02 -21.02 -8.84
C ASP A 73 1.17 -20.92 -9.84
N TYR A 74 1.68 -19.70 -10.04
CA TYR A 74 2.82 -19.42 -10.90
C TYR A 74 4.11 -19.11 -10.12
N GLY A 75 4.07 -19.09 -8.78
CA GLY A 75 5.22 -18.66 -7.99
C GLY A 75 5.40 -17.14 -7.86
N ASP A 76 4.50 -16.35 -8.47
CA ASP A 76 4.58 -14.90 -8.59
C ASP A 76 3.40 -14.17 -7.92
N PHE A 77 3.53 -12.84 -7.84
CA PHE A 77 2.41 -11.91 -7.79
C PHE A 77 2.29 -11.23 -9.16
N LEU A 78 1.08 -11.26 -9.72
CA LEU A 78 0.79 -10.52 -10.95
C LEU A 78 0.40 -9.08 -10.61
N LEU A 79 1.31 -8.13 -10.84
CA LEU A 79 1.11 -6.70 -10.57
C LEU A 79 0.65 -6.00 -11.85
N GLU A 80 -0.62 -5.60 -11.91
CA GLU A 80 -1.20 -4.93 -13.08
C GLU A 80 -0.93 -3.44 -13.05
N TYR A 81 -0.11 -2.96 -13.99
CA TYR A 81 0.27 -1.56 -14.08
C TYR A 81 -0.48 -0.79 -15.18
N HIS A 82 -1.15 -1.48 -16.11
CA HIS A 82 -2.15 -0.90 -17.01
C HIS A 82 -3.42 -1.73 -17.04
N SER A 83 -4.56 -1.13 -16.71
CA SER A 83 -5.88 -1.74 -16.86
C SER A 83 -6.36 -1.69 -18.33
N SER A 84 -5.98 -0.64 -19.06
CA SER A 84 -6.07 -0.53 -20.52
C SER A 84 -4.81 0.11 -21.06
N TYR A 85 -4.02 -0.66 -21.81
CA TYR A 85 -2.75 -0.23 -22.39
C TYR A 85 -2.96 0.85 -23.47
N GLU A 86 -3.94 0.63 -24.33
CA GLU A 86 -4.27 1.52 -25.46
C GLU A 86 -4.71 2.90 -24.96
N ARG A 87 -5.45 2.94 -23.85
CA ARG A 87 -5.93 4.19 -23.23
C ARG A 87 -4.97 4.73 -22.17
N LYS A 88 -3.81 4.08 -21.98
CA LYS A 88 -2.83 4.39 -20.92
C LYS A 88 -3.46 4.49 -19.51
N THR A 89 -4.53 3.73 -19.27
CA THR A 89 -5.24 3.75 -17.99
C THR A 89 -4.41 2.98 -16.97
N PRO A 90 -4.11 3.56 -15.78
CA PRO A 90 -3.33 2.87 -14.77
C PRO A 90 -4.04 1.59 -14.31
N GLY A 91 -3.26 0.54 -14.09
CA GLY A 91 -3.71 -0.69 -13.44
C GLY A 91 -3.73 -0.53 -11.92
N TRP A 92 -4.32 -1.49 -11.21
CA TRP A 92 -4.57 -1.38 -9.77
C TRP A 92 -3.31 -1.07 -8.93
N ILE A 93 -2.14 -1.59 -9.29
CA ILE A 93 -0.90 -1.35 -8.52
C ILE A 93 -0.36 0.08 -8.71
N SER A 94 -0.75 0.73 -9.81
CA SER A 94 -0.35 2.10 -10.17
C SER A 94 -1.41 3.14 -9.80
N LYS A 95 -2.41 2.77 -8.98
CA LYS A 95 -3.48 3.66 -8.53
C LYS A 95 -3.37 3.94 -7.03
N ASP A 96 -3.97 5.04 -6.64
CA ASP A 96 -4.18 5.44 -5.25
C ASP A 96 -5.44 4.75 -4.71
N LEU A 97 -5.36 3.44 -4.49
CA LEU A 97 -6.47 2.69 -3.91
C LEU A 97 -6.65 3.05 -2.42
N ASN A 98 -7.89 2.98 -1.96
CA ASN A 98 -8.31 3.26 -0.60
C ASN A 98 -8.50 1.98 0.23
N CYS A 99 -7.83 0.88 -0.13
CA CYS A 99 -7.79 -0.33 0.67
C CYS A 99 -6.58 -0.34 1.63
N ASP A 100 -6.72 -1.06 2.74
CA ASP A 100 -5.64 -1.30 3.70
C ASP A 100 -4.82 -2.52 3.26
N PHE A 101 -5.50 -3.55 2.74
CA PHE A 101 -4.87 -4.77 2.23
C PHE A 101 -5.35 -5.14 0.83
N VAL A 102 -4.43 -5.69 0.03
CA VAL A 102 -4.75 -6.52 -1.12
C VAL A 102 -4.71 -7.99 -0.66
N SER A 103 -5.85 -8.66 -0.71
CA SER A 103 -6.02 -10.08 -0.43
C SER A 103 -5.78 -10.89 -1.70
N TYR A 104 -4.58 -11.46 -1.82
CA TYR A 104 -4.15 -12.22 -3.00
C TYR A 104 -4.30 -13.73 -2.76
N VAL A 105 -5.40 -14.30 -3.25
CA VAL A 105 -5.72 -15.73 -3.10
C VAL A 105 -5.17 -16.53 -4.28
N VAL A 106 -4.40 -17.57 -3.98
CA VAL A 106 -3.93 -18.57 -4.97
C VAL A 106 -4.66 -19.89 -4.70
N VAL A 107 -5.72 -20.14 -5.47
CA VAL A 107 -6.69 -21.22 -5.18
C VAL A 107 -6.05 -22.60 -5.11
N PRO A 108 -5.23 -23.05 -6.10
CA PRO A 108 -4.65 -24.39 -6.04
C PRO A 108 -3.65 -24.57 -4.90
N ALA A 109 -3.00 -23.49 -4.47
CA ALA A 109 -2.04 -23.51 -3.37
C ALA A 109 -2.73 -23.44 -1.99
N LYS A 110 -4.03 -23.15 -1.93
CA LYS A 110 -4.80 -22.90 -0.70
C LYS A 110 -4.14 -21.83 0.18
N LYS A 111 -3.61 -20.79 -0.46
CA LYS A 111 -2.93 -19.66 0.21
C LYS A 111 -3.63 -18.36 -0.08
N CYS A 112 -3.75 -17.53 0.94
CA CYS A 112 -4.05 -16.11 0.82
C CYS A 112 -2.85 -15.33 1.34
N TYR A 113 -2.40 -14.36 0.56
CA TYR A 113 -1.39 -13.39 0.97
C TYR A 113 -2.10 -12.07 1.22
N LEU A 114 -2.02 -11.57 2.45
CA LEU A 114 -2.51 -10.24 2.81
C LEU A 114 -1.36 -9.26 2.68
N LEU A 115 -1.41 -8.45 1.62
CA LEU A 115 -0.37 -7.47 1.30
C LEU A 115 -0.85 -6.11 1.79
N HIS A 116 -0.15 -5.48 2.73
CA HIS A 116 -0.48 -4.13 3.18
C HIS A 116 -0.30 -3.17 2.00
N PHE A 117 -1.39 -2.53 1.54
CA PHE A 117 -1.41 -1.87 0.24
C PHE A 117 -0.47 -0.67 0.18
N GLN A 118 -0.44 0.18 1.22
CA GLN A 118 0.46 1.34 1.24
C GLN A 118 1.94 0.95 1.15
N LEU A 119 2.34 -0.12 1.84
CA LEU A 119 3.69 -0.66 1.76
C LEU A 119 3.96 -1.26 0.38
N LEU A 120 2.99 -2.01 -0.17
CA LEU A 120 3.09 -2.58 -1.52
C LEU A 120 3.22 -1.48 -2.59
N ARG A 121 2.44 -0.40 -2.49
CA ARG A 121 2.54 0.76 -3.39
C ARG A 121 3.90 1.43 -3.29
N HIS A 122 4.40 1.69 -2.08
CA HIS A 122 5.73 2.24 -1.90
C HIS A 122 6.80 1.35 -2.56
N THR A 123 6.73 0.03 -2.35
CA THR A 123 7.66 -0.90 -3.00
C THR A 123 7.54 -0.88 -4.52
N TRP A 124 6.32 -0.74 -5.05
CA TRP A 124 6.09 -0.62 -6.48
C TRP A 124 6.72 0.67 -7.04
N GLU A 125 6.47 1.82 -6.41
CA GLU A 125 7.03 3.10 -6.83
C GLU A 125 8.57 3.06 -6.89
N ALA A 126 9.20 2.44 -5.88
CA ALA A 126 10.66 2.29 -5.84
C ALA A 126 11.23 1.30 -6.87
N ASN A 127 10.49 0.25 -7.25
CA ASN A 127 11.06 -0.88 -8.00
C ASN A 127 10.46 -1.13 -9.39
N HIS A 128 9.33 -0.51 -9.75
CA HIS A 128 8.54 -0.90 -10.93
C HIS A 128 9.32 -0.87 -12.24
N LYS A 129 10.18 0.14 -12.46
CA LYS A 129 10.98 0.24 -13.69
C LYS A 129 11.90 -0.98 -13.86
N ALA A 130 12.58 -1.37 -12.78
CA ALA A 130 13.46 -2.53 -12.78
C ALA A 130 12.66 -3.84 -12.94
N TRP A 131 11.54 -3.96 -12.22
CA TRP A 131 10.69 -5.16 -12.31
C TRP A 131 10.10 -5.34 -13.70
N ILE A 132 9.60 -4.28 -14.33
CA ILE A 132 9.04 -4.33 -15.70
C ILE A 132 10.12 -4.73 -16.73
N ALA A 133 11.36 -4.31 -16.52
CA ALA A 133 12.47 -4.67 -17.40
C ALA A 133 12.97 -6.11 -17.19
N GLN A 134 12.96 -6.60 -15.94
CA GLN A 134 13.58 -7.86 -15.54
C GLN A 134 12.61 -9.06 -15.61
N TYR A 135 11.34 -8.87 -15.27
CA TYR A 135 10.39 -9.96 -15.07
C TYR A 135 9.38 -10.08 -16.21
N PRO A 136 8.74 -11.26 -16.38
CA PRO A 136 7.83 -11.48 -17.49
C PRO A 136 6.68 -10.47 -17.54
N ARG A 137 6.55 -9.82 -18.69
CA ARG A 137 5.39 -9.01 -19.04
C ARG A 137 4.24 -9.92 -19.47
N ILE A 138 3.11 -9.80 -18.80
CA ILE A 138 1.91 -10.59 -19.07
C ILE A 138 0.84 -9.67 -19.63
N GLU A 139 0.32 -10.02 -20.81
CA GLU A 139 -0.79 -9.32 -21.45
C GLU A 139 -2.05 -10.19 -21.39
N ALA A 140 -3.16 -9.59 -20.99
CA ALA A 140 -4.49 -10.16 -21.15
C ALA A 140 -5.26 -9.32 -22.18
N LYS A 141 -5.57 -9.93 -23.32
CA LYS A 141 -6.35 -9.28 -24.38
C LYS A 141 -7.84 -9.44 -24.09
N ASN A 142 -8.52 -8.31 -23.90
CA ASN A 142 -9.96 -8.20 -23.75
C ASN A 142 -10.58 -7.62 -25.02
N ASP A 143 -11.91 -7.50 -25.06
CA ASP A 143 -12.60 -6.86 -26.18
C ASP A 143 -12.33 -5.35 -26.18
N GLY A 144 -11.53 -4.88 -27.15
CA GLY A 144 -11.19 -3.46 -27.34
C GLY A 144 -10.10 -2.88 -26.43
N TYR A 145 -9.51 -3.67 -25.53
CA TYR A 145 -8.37 -3.22 -24.70
C TYR A 145 -7.47 -4.37 -24.20
N THR A 146 -6.24 -4.03 -23.86
CA THR A 146 -5.25 -4.94 -23.29
C THR A 146 -4.93 -4.53 -21.86
N THR A 147 -5.05 -5.47 -20.93
CA THR A 147 -4.54 -5.32 -19.57
C THR A 147 -3.10 -5.80 -19.52
N VAL A 148 -2.22 -5.05 -18.88
CA VAL A 148 -0.78 -5.34 -18.83
C VAL A 148 -0.30 -5.41 -17.40
N SER A 149 0.41 -6.49 -17.11
CA SER A 149 0.97 -6.78 -15.80
C SER A 149 2.41 -7.23 -15.90
N VAL A 150 3.10 -7.21 -14.76
CA VAL A 150 4.41 -7.84 -14.58
C VAL A 150 4.30 -8.95 -13.55
N ALA A 151 4.86 -10.12 -13.86
CA ALA A 151 4.86 -11.29 -12.99
C ALA A 151 6.10 -11.29 -12.09
N VAL A 152 6.01 -10.66 -10.92
CA VAL A 152 7.16 -10.51 -10.00
C VAL A 152 7.23 -11.74 -9.08
N PRO A 153 8.37 -12.44 -8.98
CA PRO A 153 8.51 -13.58 -8.08
C PRO A 153 8.16 -13.20 -6.64
N ARG A 154 7.40 -14.06 -5.95
CA ARG A 154 6.94 -13.75 -4.58
C ARG A 154 8.08 -13.38 -3.62
N LYS A 155 9.21 -14.07 -3.72
CA LYS A 155 10.40 -13.82 -2.89
C LYS A 155 10.93 -12.39 -3.03
N GLU A 156 10.83 -11.79 -4.22
CA GLU A 156 11.32 -10.45 -4.50
C GLU A 156 10.37 -9.39 -3.97
N VAL A 157 9.07 -9.61 -4.12
CA VAL A 157 8.05 -8.75 -3.49
C VAL A 157 8.21 -8.79 -1.96
N TRP A 158 8.38 -9.97 -1.36
CA TRP A 158 8.61 -10.07 0.09
C TRP A 158 9.91 -9.42 0.55
N ARG A 159 10.99 -9.54 -0.23
CA ARG A 159 12.24 -8.84 0.06
C ARG A 159 12.03 -7.33 0.07
N ALA A 160 11.42 -6.78 -0.99
CA ALA A 160 11.16 -5.35 -1.10
C ALA A 160 10.20 -4.84 -0.02
N LEU A 161 9.14 -5.60 0.32
CA LEU A 161 8.22 -5.25 1.41
C LEU A 161 8.95 -5.15 2.74
N LYS A 162 9.81 -6.12 3.07
CA LYS A 162 10.61 -6.08 4.31
C LYS A 162 11.54 -4.87 4.37
N GLU A 163 12.18 -4.53 3.26
CA GLU A 163 13.05 -3.34 3.17
C GLU A 163 12.26 -2.06 3.37
N ALA A 164 11.07 -1.96 2.76
CA ALA A 164 10.20 -0.80 2.88
C ALA A 164 9.61 -0.57 4.28
N MET A 165 9.66 -1.58 5.16
CA MET A 165 9.24 -1.42 6.56
C MET A 165 10.28 -0.69 7.41
N VAL A 166 11.50 -0.52 6.92
CA VAL A 166 12.59 0.15 7.62
C VAL A 166 12.73 1.56 7.06
N ILE A 167 12.47 2.56 7.90
CA ILE A 167 12.73 3.96 7.58
C ILE A 167 14.03 4.35 8.30
N THR A 168 15.04 4.72 7.53
CA THR A 168 16.27 5.32 8.06
C THR A 168 16.14 6.84 8.02
N TRP A 169 16.59 7.51 9.06
CA TRP A 169 16.71 8.96 9.10
C TRP A 169 18.16 9.37 9.42
N GLU A 170 18.56 10.54 8.95
CA GLU A 170 19.87 11.13 9.24
C GLU A 170 19.74 12.24 10.28
N GLY A 171 20.82 12.47 11.04
CA GLY A 171 20.86 13.45 12.13
C GLY A 171 20.29 12.91 13.45
N ASP A 172 20.55 13.66 14.53
CA ASP A 172 19.90 13.42 15.82
C ASP A 172 18.53 14.13 15.80
N PRO A 173 17.41 13.37 15.79
CA PRO A 173 16.07 13.97 15.77
C PRO A 173 15.73 14.70 17.09
N PHE A 174 16.59 14.59 18.11
CA PHE A 174 16.45 15.23 19.41
C PHE A 174 17.52 16.30 19.66
N ALA A 175 18.37 16.61 18.66
CA ALA A 175 19.29 17.74 18.79
C ALA A 175 18.48 19.03 18.98
N GLU A 176 18.77 19.77 20.04
CA GLU A 176 18.15 21.08 20.22
C GLU A 176 18.51 21.98 19.04
N PRO A 177 17.54 22.74 18.48
CA PRO A 177 17.85 23.74 17.48
C PRO A 177 18.87 24.70 18.09
N SER A 178 20.05 24.80 17.46
CA SER A 178 21.10 25.71 17.90
C SER A 178 20.51 27.11 18.04
N ARG A 179 20.44 27.63 19.28
CA ARG A 179 20.02 29.01 19.50
C ARG A 179 20.97 29.90 18.69
N PRO A 180 20.47 30.82 17.86
CA PRO A 180 21.34 31.80 17.24
C PRO A 180 22.10 32.51 18.35
N ASN A 181 23.42 32.61 18.19
CA ASN A 181 24.35 33.23 19.12
C ASN A 181 23.74 34.57 19.59
N GLU A 182 23.19 34.61 20.80
CA GLU A 182 22.89 35.88 21.45
C GLU A 182 24.24 36.55 21.63
N ALA A 183 24.50 37.56 20.80
CA ALA A 183 25.64 38.43 20.98
C ALA A 183 25.54 38.99 22.40
N ILE A 184 26.46 38.54 23.28
CA ILE A 184 26.64 39.14 24.59
C ILE A 184 26.94 40.62 24.32
N ALA A 185 25.98 41.48 24.62
CA ALA A 185 26.21 42.91 24.61
C ALA A 185 27.35 43.19 25.61
N PRO A 186 28.38 43.97 25.24
CA PRO A 186 29.45 44.29 26.15
C PRO A 186 28.87 45.03 27.36
N ASP A 187 29.31 44.61 28.55
CA ASP A 187 28.91 45.12 29.85
C ASP A 187 28.85 46.66 29.85
N GLU A 188 27.70 47.21 30.26
CA GLU A 188 27.60 48.62 30.65
C GLU A 188 28.54 48.87 31.83
N GLU A 189 29.54 49.74 31.63
CA GLU A 189 30.38 50.26 32.71
C GLU A 189 29.50 50.90 33.79
N ILE A 190 29.44 50.26 34.95
CA ILE A 190 28.86 50.85 36.16
C ILE A 190 29.80 52.00 36.61
N PRO A 191 29.35 53.26 36.66
CA PRO A 191 30.23 54.34 37.09
C PRO A 191 30.55 54.20 38.60
N ALA A 192 31.83 54.31 38.92
CA ALA A 192 32.36 54.22 40.27
C ALA A 192 31.73 55.27 41.19
N ALA A 193 31.24 54.82 42.34
CA ALA A 193 30.71 55.67 43.40
C ALA A 193 31.81 56.62 43.91
N THR A 194 31.59 57.93 43.76
CA THR A 194 32.41 58.97 44.36
C THR A 194 32.22 58.97 45.87
N ASN A 195 33.30 58.72 46.57
CA ASN A 195 33.38 58.68 48.02
C ASN A 195 33.72 60.10 48.52
N SER A 196 32.74 60.85 49.04
CA SER A 196 33.02 62.10 49.77
C SER A 196 32.65 61.94 51.25
N ARG A 197 33.65 61.53 52.04
CA ARG A 197 33.76 61.94 53.45
C ARG A 197 34.79 63.06 53.52
N LYS A 198 34.39 64.21 54.06
CA LYS A 198 35.11 65.15 54.95
C LYS A 198 34.09 66.24 55.33
N ASP A 199 34.03 66.86 56.49
CA ASP A 199 34.52 66.71 57.86
C ASP A 199 33.83 67.89 58.59
N GLN A 200 33.63 67.75 59.91
CA GLN A 200 33.23 68.78 60.90
C GLN A 200 31.74 69.04 61.15
#